data_AF-A0A0K1JIW1-F1
#
_entry.id   AF-A0A0K1JIW1-F1
#
_cell.length_a   1.000
_cell.length_b   1.000
_cell.length_c   1.000
_cell.angle_alpha   90.00
_cell.angle_beta   90.00
_cell.angle_gamma   90.00
#
_symmetry.space_group_name_H-M   'P 1'
#
loop_
_entity.id
_entity.type
_entity.pdbx_description
1 polymer ?
#
loop_
_entity_poly.entity_id
_entity_poly.type
_entity_poly.pdbx_seq_one_letter_code
_entity_poly.pdbx_strand_id
1 'polypeptide(L)' 'MSTPSPESTDVARLRRWTDFGGQWRVIEQGSGTATVSLCRCDGPEVERFVTEDAAALAYLSAEADDS' A
#
# COMPACT_ATOMS: atom_id res chain seq x y z
N MET A 1 -11.90 14.18 -15.46
CA MET A 1 -10.63 13.48 -15.78
C MET A 1 -10.61 12.23 -14.93
N SER A 2 -10.99 11.10 -15.52
CA SER A 2 -10.92 9.73 -14.98
C SER A 2 -10.58 8.88 -16.21
N THR A 3 -9.71 7.88 -16.20
CA THR A 3 -9.47 6.85 -15.19
C THR A 3 -8.23 6.05 -15.63
N PRO A 4 -7.25 5.71 -14.77
CA PRO A 4 -6.41 4.55 -15.04
C PRO A 4 -7.10 3.28 -14.48
N SER A 5 -7.30 2.29 -15.34
CA SER A 5 -7.46 0.86 -15.04
C SER A 5 -6.65 0.11 -16.12
N PRO A 6 -6.01 -1.05 -15.85
CA PRO A 6 -6.46 -2.12 -14.95
C PRO A 6 -5.40 -2.69 -13.96
N GLU A 7 -4.31 -1.97 -13.70
CA GLU A 7 -3.28 -2.40 -12.74
C GLU A 7 -3.24 -1.36 -11.64
N SER A 8 -3.76 -1.65 -10.46
CA SER A 8 -3.78 -0.68 -9.36
C SER A 8 -2.39 -0.12 -9.13
N THR A 9 -2.17 1.14 -9.50
CA THR A 9 -0.87 1.81 -9.41
C THR A 9 -0.31 1.72 -7.99
N ASP A 10 -1.19 1.76 -6.99
CA ASP A 10 -0.84 1.63 -5.59
C ASP A 10 -0.37 0.21 -5.23
N VAL A 11 -1.00 -0.85 -5.76
CA VAL A 11 -0.52 -2.23 -5.60
C VAL A 11 0.85 -2.40 -6.27
N ALA A 12 1.00 -1.88 -7.49
CA ALA A 12 2.27 -1.93 -8.21
C ALA A 12 3.38 -1.20 -7.42
N ARG A 13 3.05 -0.06 -6.79
CA ARG A 13 3.95 0.69 -5.91
C ARG A 13 4.37 -0.13 -4.69
N LEU A 14 3.42 -0.77 -3.99
CA LEU A 14 3.70 -1.61 -2.82
C LEU A 14 4.57 -2.81 -3.17
N ARG A 15 4.24 -3.55 -4.22
CA ARG A 15 5.03 -4.70 -4.69
C ARG A 15 6.44 -4.27 -5.07
N ARG A 16 6.56 -3.18 -5.83
CA ARG A 16 7.85 -2.61 -6.20
C ARG A 16 8.65 -2.21 -4.96
N TRP A 17 8.02 -1.61 -3.96
CA TRP A 17 8.69 -1.25 -2.71
C TRP A 17 9.25 -2.47 -2.00
N THR A 18 8.47 -3.54 -1.88
CA THR A 18 8.91 -4.82 -1.30
C THR A 18 10.02 -5.48 -2.11
N ASP A 19 9.97 -5.41 -3.45
CA ASP A 19 11.03 -5.92 -4.33
C ASP A 19 12.38 -5.21 -4.10
N PHE A 20 12.36 -3.90 -3.79
CA PHE A 20 13.54 -3.15 -3.36
C PHE A 20 13.99 -3.45 -1.92
N GLY A 21 13.33 -4.38 -1.22
CA GLY A 21 13.59 -4.70 0.18
C GLY A 21 12.99 -3.68 1.15
N GLY A 22 12.13 -2.78 0.68
CA GLY A 22 11.38 -1.88 1.53
C GLY A 22 10.24 -2.60 2.24
N GLN A 23 9.95 -2.22 3.48
CA GLN A 23 8.80 -2.71 4.21
C GLN A 23 7.67 -1.70 4.13
N TRP A 24 6.43 -2.15 4.26
CA TRP A 24 5.30 -1.25 4.36
C TRP A 24 4.35 -1.75 5.44
N ARG A 25 3.54 -0.84 5.98
CA ARG A 25 2.53 -1.17 6.98
C ARG A 25 1.31 -0.29 6.83
N VAL A 26 0.14 -0.86 7.13
CA VAL A 26 -1.11 -0.10 7.21
C VAL A 26 -1.11 0.65 8.54
N ILE A 27 -1.26 1.97 8.49
CA ILE A 27 -1.34 2.84 9.67
C ILE A 27 -2.79 3.02 10.10
N GLU A 28 -3.68 3.16 9.12
CA GLU A 28 -5.09 3.39 9.33
C GLU A 28 -5.87 2.76 8.18
N GLN A 29 -6.97 2.09 8.50
CA GLN A 29 -7.87 1.53 7.51
C GLN A 29 -9.28 2.05 7.80
N GLY A 30 -9.89 2.68 6.80
CA GLY A 30 -11.25 3.22 6.85
C GLY A 30 -12.18 2.48 5.89
N SER A 31 -13.46 2.91 5.88
CA SER A 31 -14.50 2.35 5.01
C SER A 31 -14.29 2.75 3.54
N GLY A 32 -13.31 2.14 2.87
CA GLY A 32 -12.96 2.40 1.46
C GLY A 32 -11.69 3.21 1.26
N THR A 33 -10.90 3.44 2.31
CA THR A 33 -9.58 4.07 2.22
C THR A 33 -8.61 3.40 3.16
N ALA A 34 -7.32 3.44 2.85
CA ALA A 34 -6.26 2.98 3.73
C ALA A 34 -5.06 3.91 3.65
N THR A 35 -4.49 4.20 4.81
CA THR A 35 -3.24 4.94 4.94
C THR A 35 -2.11 3.95 5.08
N VAL A 36 -1.19 3.95 4.12
CA VAL A 36 -0.04 3.06 4.09
C VAL A 36 1.23 3.86 4.31
N SER A 37 2.08 3.33 5.18
CA SER A 37 3.43 3.83 5.45
C SER A 37 4.44 2.91 4.81
N LEU A 38 5.29 3.48 3.96
CA LEU A 38 6.46 2.83 3.39
C LEU A 38 7.65 3.09 4.31
N CYS A 39 8.15 2.03 4.94
CA CYS A 39 9.33 2.03 5.79
C CYS A 39 10.53 1.48 5.03
N ARG A 40 11.73 2.00 5.33
CA ARG A 40 12.96 1.30 4.96
C ARG A 40 13.13 0.07 5.83
N CYS A 41 13.86 -0.92 5.33
CA CYS A 41 14.22 -2.12 6.09
C CYS A 41 14.97 -1.78 7.39
N ASP A 42 15.77 -0.71 7.38
CA ASP A 42 16.70 -0.32 8.45
C ASP A 42 16.36 1.01 9.13
N GLY A 43 15.20 1.62 8.86
CA GLY A 43 14.98 3.03 9.23
C GLY A 43 13.52 3.46 9.43
N PRO A 44 13.30 4.78 9.64
CA PRO A 44 11.97 5.34 9.85
C PRO A 44 11.10 5.29 8.57
N GLU A 45 9.82 5.63 8.74
CA GLU A 45 8.90 5.89 7.63
C GLU A 45 9.56 6.83 6.61
N VAL A 46 9.66 6.36 5.36
CA VAL A 46 10.17 7.16 4.23
C VAL A 46 9.05 7.98 3.65
N GLU A 47 7.90 7.35 3.45
CA GLU A 47 6.77 7.95 2.77
C GLU A 47 5.47 7.37 3.30
N ARG A 48 4.45 8.20 3.37
CA ARG A 48 3.09 7.77 3.66
C ARG A 48 2.18 8.25 2.57
N PHE A 49 1.29 7.37 2.11
CA PHE A 49 0.27 7.73 1.15
C PHE A 49 -1.08 7.12 1.55
N VAL A 50 -2.14 7.74 1.09
CA VAL A 50 -3.51 7.23 1.24
C VAL A 50 -3.91 6.63 -0.08
N THR A 51 -4.49 5.43 -0.03
CA THR A 51 -5.10 4.77 -1.18
C THR A 51 -6.60 4.60 -0.94
N GLU A 52 -7.36 4.85 -2.00
CA GLU A 52 -8.79 4.58 -2.09
C GLU A 52 -9.08 3.51 -3.17
N ASP A 53 -8.02 2.91 -3.73
CA ASP A 53 -8.13 1.92 -4.79
C ASP A 53 -8.57 0.57 -4.22
N ALA A 54 -9.71 0.06 -4.71
CA ALA A 54 -10.30 -1.17 -4.19
C ALA A 54 -9.35 -2.39 -4.27
N ALA A 55 -8.50 -2.47 -5.29
CA ALA A 55 -7.55 -3.58 -5.40
C ALA A 55 -6.34 -3.39 -4.49
N ALA A 56 -5.91 -2.15 -4.22
CA ALA A 56 -4.94 -1.88 -3.16
C ALA A 56 -5.50 -2.24 -1.78
N LEU A 57 -6.74 -1.86 -1.49
CA LEU A 57 -7.41 -2.22 -0.23
C LEU A 57 -7.52 -3.73 -0.05
N ALA A 58 -7.91 -4.46 -1.10
CA ALA A 58 -7.98 -5.92 -1.07
C ALA A 58 -6.59 -6.55 -0.85
N TYR A 59 -5.55 -6.05 -1.52
CA TYR A 59 -4.18 -6.51 -1.34
C TYR A 59 -3.69 -6.28 0.09
N LEU A 60 -3.88 -5.08 0.63
CA LEU A 60 -3.49 -4.74 2.00
C LEU A 60 -4.21 -5.60 3.04
N SER A 61 -5.49 -5.89 2.82
CA SER A 61 -6.30 -6.73 3.72
C SER A 61 -5.84 -8.19 3.71
N ALA A 62 -5.46 -8.72 2.55
CA ALA A 62 -4.97 -10.09 2.42
C ALA A 62 -3.63 -10.29 3.16
N GLU A 63 -2.72 -9.31 3.07
CA GLU A 63 -1.42 -9.37 3.74
C GLU A 63 -1.52 -9.07 5.24
N ALA A 64 -2.50 -8.26 5.66
CA ALA A 64 -2.77 -8.00 7.07
C ALA A 64 -3.35 -9.22 7.80
N ASP A 65 -4.04 -10.12 7.09
CA ASP A 65 -4.55 -11.38 7.64
C ASP A 65 -3.44 -12.44 7.83
N ASP A 66 -2.36 -12.35 7.03
CA ASP A 66 -1.21 -13.27 7.09
C ASP A 66 -0.20 -12.94 8.20
N SER A 67 -0.26 -11.72 8.77
CA SER A 67 0.68 -11.21 9.80
C SER A 67 0.29 -11.48 11.26
#